data_AF-A0A350G028-F1
#
_entry.id   AF-A0A350G028-F1
#
_cell.length_a   1.000
_cell.length_b   1.000
_cell.length_c   1.000
_cell.angle_alpha   90.00
_cell.angle_beta   90.00
_cell.angle_gamma   90.00
#
_symmetry.space_group_name_H-M   'P 1'
#
loop_
_entity.id
_entity.type
_entity.pdbx_description
1 polymer ?
#
loop_
_entity_poly.entity_id
_entity_poly.type
_entity_poly.pdbx_seq_one_letter_code
_entity_poly.pdbx_strand_id
1 'polypeptide(L)' 'MLVPNGILIDLRPILDRWHIEVASAREVRETGRMQDFPIGLADDEASNRSVAEAEKNGWFV' A
#
# COMPACT_ATOMS: atom_id res chain seq x y z
N MET A 1 -14.15 -11.26 -27.85
CA MET A 1 -13.80 -12.55 -28.48
C MET A 1 -12.28 -12.61 -28.50
N LEU A 2 -11.67 -13.65 -27.95
CA LEU A 2 -10.21 -13.82 -28.00
C LEU A 2 -9.78 -14.07 -29.46
N VAL A 3 -8.57 -13.65 -29.82
CA VAL A 3 -7.99 -13.93 -31.14
C VAL A 3 -7.89 -15.45 -31.38
N PRO A 4 -8.19 -15.97 -32.58
CA PRO A 4 -7.99 -17.38 -32.89
C PRO A 4 -6.55 -17.81 -32.62
N ASN A 5 -6.36 -18.93 -31.92
CA ASN A 5 -5.07 -19.43 -31.42
C ASN A 5 -4.38 -18.52 -30.38
N GLY A 6 -5.10 -17.56 -29.79
CA GLY A 6 -4.60 -16.74 -28.69
C GLY A 6 -4.50 -17.53 -27.39
N ILE A 7 -3.46 -17.24 -26.61
CA ILE A 7 -3.32 -17.72 -25.23
C ILE A 7 -3.85 -16.62 -24.31
N LEU A 8 -4.81 -16.96 -23.45
CA LEU A 8 -5.22 -16.09 -22.36
C LEU A 8 -4.15 -16.13 -21.26
N ILE A 9 -3.48 -15.02 -21.03
CA ILE A 9 -2.56 -14.85 -19.90
C ILE A 9 -3.31 -14.04 -18.85
N ASP A 10 -3.77 -14.71 -17.80
CA ASP A 10 -4.36 -14.06 -16.63
C ASP A 10 -3.23 -13.63 -15.67
N LEU A 11 -2.86 -12.35 -15.72
CA LEU A 11 -1.90 -11.76 -14.79
C LEU A 11 -2.66 -11.20 -13.59
N ARG A 12 -2.93 -12.06 -12.59
CA ARG A 12 -3.39 -11.58 -11.29
C ARG A 12 -2.21 -11.09 -10.47
N PRO A 13 -2.26 -9.86 -9.93
CA PRO A 13 -1.23 -9.41 -9.00
C PRO A 13 -1.22 -10.33 -7.77
N ILE A 14 -0.05 -10.86 -7.43
CA ILE A 14 0.14 -11.61 -6.21
C ILE A 14 0.28 -10.57 -5.09
N LEU A 15 -0.81 -10.33 -4.36
CA LEU A 15 -0.88 -9.35 -3.29
C LEU A 15 0.19 -9.58 -2.20
N ASP A 16 0.65 -10.83 -2.00
CA ASP A 16 1.72 -11.17 -1.04
C ASP A 16 3.07 -10.52 -1.33
N ARG A 17 3.26 -10.04 -2.57
CA ARG A 17 4.52 -9.48 -3.07
C ARG A 17 4.50 -7.97 -3.21
N TRP A 18 3.42 -7.31 -2.78
CA TRP A 18 3.27 -5.87 -2.89
C TRP A 18 3.79 -5.21 -1.62
N HIS A 19 5.00 -4.67 -1.71
CA HIS A 19 5.61 -3.87 -0.67
C HIS A 19 4.96 -2.50 -0.61
N ILE A 20 4.74 -2.01 0.60
CA ILE A 20 4.34 -0.64 0.86
C ILE A 20 5.58 0.10 1.34
N GLU A 21 5.86 1.23 0.67
CA GLU A 21 7.02 2.05 0.91
C GLU A 21 6.60 3.47 1.26
N VAL A 22 7.29 4.07 2.22
CA VAL A 22 7.20 5.48 2.52
C VAL A 22 8.42 6.16 1.96
N ALA A 23 8.21 7.04 0.97
CA ALA A 23 9.23 7.87 0.39
C ALA A 23 9.27 9.24 1.06
N SER A 24 10.46 9.66 1.47
CA SER A 24 10.77 11.01 1.94
C SER A 24 11.85 11.63 1.06
N ALA A 25 12.08 12.94 1.20
CA ALA A 25 13.17 13.62 0.49
C ALA A 25 14.57 13.06 0.80
N ARG A 26 14.72 12.26 1.87
CA ARG A 26 16.03 11.75 2.36
C ARG A 26 16.19 10.24 2.21
N GLU A 27 15.09 9.49 2.25
CA GLU A 27 15.12 8.03 2.18
C GLU A 27 13.79 7.45 1.70
N VAL A 28 13.84 6.21 1.21
CA VAL A 28 12.69 5.34 1.02
C VAL A 28 12.80 4.21 2.02
N ARG A 29 11.70 3.93 2.74
CA ARG A 29 11.65 2.86 3.74
C ARG A 29 10.45 1.96 3.48
N GLU A 30 10.69 0.65 3.44
CA GLU A 30 9.62 -0.36 3.41
C GLU A 30 8.91 -0.38 4.77
N THR A 31 7.59 -0.25 4.76
CA THR A 31 6.77 -0.18 5.98
C THR A 31 5.83 -1.37 6.14
N GLY A 32 5.78 -2.30 5.17
CA GLY A 32 4.99 -3.52 5.26
C GLY A 32 4.57 -4.04 3.88
N ARG A 33 3.58 -4.93 3.87
CA ARG A 33 2.98 -5.50 2.66
C ARG A 33 1.50 -5.15 2.56
N MET A 34 0.96 -5.14 1.34
CA MET A 34 -0.46 -4.83 1.10
C MET A 34 -1.43 -5.70 1.92
N GLN A 35 -1.06 -6.96 2.21
CA GLN A 35 -1.91 -7.87 3.00
C GLN A 35 -1.84 -7.64 4.51
N ASP A 36 -0.84 -6.90 5.00
CA ASP A 36 -0.78 -6.51 6.41
C ASP A 36 -1.89 -5.49 6.74
N PHE A 37 -2.51 -4.90 5.71
CA PHE A 37 -3.58 -3.92 5.83
C PHE A 37 -4.94 -4.60 5.59
N PRO A 38 -5.88 -4.55 6.57
CA PRO A 38 -7.18 -5.18 6.43
C PRO A 38 -7.97 -4.58 5.26
N ILE A 39 -8.40 -5.44 4.32
CA ILE A 39 -9.27 -5.03 3.22
C ILE A 39 -10.62 -4.58 3.81
N GLY A 40 -10.94 -3.29 3.68
CA GLY A 40 -12.21 -2.73 4.12
C GLY A 40 -12.17 -1.96 5.45
N LEU A 41 -11.00 -1.67 6.03
CA LEU A 41 -10.92 -0.56 6.98
C LEU A 41 -11.05 0.74 6.17
N ALA A 42 -12.16 1.45 6.34
CA ALA A 42 -12.30 2.79 5.80
C ALA A 42 -11.13 3.65 6.31
N ASP A 43 -10.39 4.19 5.34
CA ASP A 43 -9.05 4.79 5.39
C ASP A 43 -8.89 5.90 6.44
N ASP A 44 -9.98 6.57 6.80
CA ASP A 44 -9.88 7.86 7.47
C ASP A 44 -9.48 7.75 8.94
N GLU A 45 -10.00 6.79 9.71
CA GLU A 45 -9.70 6.72 11.14
C GLU A 45 -8.25 6.27 11.39
N ALA A 46 -7.78 5.25 10.65
CA ALA A 46 -6.41 4.77 10.75
C ALA A 46 -5.41 5.81 10.24
N SER A 47 -5.74 6.50 9.14
CA SER A 47 -4.96 7.62 8.64
C SER A 47 -4.90 8.77 9.66
N ASN A 48 -6.04 9.18 10.22
CA ASN A 48 -6.11 10.24 11.23
C ASN A 48 -5.31 9.90 12.48
N ARG A 49 -5.34 8.65 12.96
CA ARG A 49 -4.51 8.21 14.09
C ARG A 49 -3.02 8.30 13.77
N SER A 50 -2.62 7.85 12.57
CA SER A 50 -1.23 7.88 12.14
C SER A 50 -0.71 9.31 12.00
N VAL A 51 -1.53 10.21 11.45
CA VAL A 51 -1.23 11.66 11.34
C VAL A 51 -1.11 12.30 12.72
N ALA A 52 -2.06 12.04 13.64
CA ALA A 52 -2.03 12.57 15.00
C ALA A 52 -0.82 12.08 15.81
N GLU A 53 -0.42 10.82 15.61
CA GLU A 53 0.78 10.27 16.26
C GLU A 53 2.06 10.92 15.73
N ALA A 54 2.16 11.12 14.42
CA ALA A 54 3.29 11.80 13.81
C ALA A 54 3.37 13.30 14.21
N GLU A 55 2.24 13.99 14.38
CA GLU A 55 2.17 15.34 14.95
C GLU A 55 2.65 15.36 16.41
N LYS A 56 2.14 14.42 17.24
CA LYS A 56 2.57 14.27 18.65
C LYS A 56 4.07 14.00 18.79
N ASN A 57 4.64 13.25 17.84
CA ASN A 57 6.06 12.95 17.80
C ASN A 57 6.90 14.07 17.17
N GLY A 58 6.28 15.17 16.73
CA GLY A 58 6.94 16.35 16.16
C GLY A 58 7.58 16.08 14.79
N TRP A 59 7.07 15.10 14.04
CA TRP A 59 7.63 14.73 12.74
C TRP A 59 7.26 15.73 11.63
N PHE A 60 6.18 16.50 11.81
CA PHE A 60 5.78 17.61 10.97
C PHE A 60 5.05 18.67 11.81
N VAL A 61 4.86 19.87 11.23
CA VAL A 61 4.17 21.03 11.85
C VAL A 61 3.09 21.52 10.90
#